data_AF-A0A1A9S6F1-F1
#
_entry.id   AF-A0A1A9S6F1-F1
#
_cell.length_a   1.000
_cell.length_b   1.000
_cell.length_c   1.000
_cell.angle_alpha   90.00
_cell.angle_beta   90.00
_cell.angle_gamma   90.00
#
_symmetry.space_group_name_H-M   'P 1'
#
loop_
_entity.id
_entity.type
_entity.pdbx_description
1 polymer ?
#
loop_
_entity_poly.entity_id
_entity_poly.type
_entity_poly.pdbx_seq_one_letter_code
_entity_poly.pdbx_strand_id
1 'polypeptide(L)'
;MSPKAKKILIGGALAIVLLGWRGYDAVKTVKLKEFVEHYNVFINNENRFLTHLNERTDFGSVPEAVMMPVRHSAGFMANSDRGGCHSIPDDALLAECTSAFSKYHRVLQEVEKQGLDEARLKQVVERGTRTHSIITQVAAKFPSRVQVQSN
;
A
#
# COMPACT_ATOMS: atom_id res chain seq x y z
N MET A 1 38.43 15.08 -36.28
CA MET A 1 37.77 15.57 -35.04
C MET A 1 38.80 15.68 -33.93
N SER A 2 38.87 16.82 -33.23
CA SER A 2 39.87 17.09 -32.18
C SER A 2 39.61 16.24 -30.91
N PRO A 3 40.63 15.62 -30.28
CA PRO A 3 40.49 14.79 -29.08
C PRO A 3 39.80 15.47 -27.89
N LYS A 4 39.88 16.81 -27.81
CA LYS A 4 39.27 17.60 -26.73
C LYS A 4 37.74 17.63 -26.81
N ALA A 5 37.16 17.63 -28.01
CA ALA A 5 35.70 17.63 -28.20
C ALA A 5 35.05 16.30 -27.77
N LYS A 6 35.76 15.18 -27.95
CA LYS A 6 35.30 13.84 -27.55
C LYS A 6 35.20 13.68 -26.03
N LYS A 7 36.13 14.28 -25.25
CA LYS A 7 36.11 14.22 -23.78
C LYS A 7 34.97 15.03 -23.15
N ILE A 8 34.62 16.18 -23.74
CA ILE A 8 33.54 17.05 -23.24
C ILE A 8 32.17 16.39 -23.49
N LEU A 9 31.97 15.77 -24.66
CA LEU A 9 30.72 15.07 -24.97
C LEU A 9 30.46 13.88 -24.03
N ILE A 10 31.50 13.12 -23.68
CA ILE A 10 31.38 11.97 -22.76
C ILE A 10 31.13 12.45 -21.34
N GLY A 11 31.78 13.52 -20.89
CA GLY A 11 31.55 14.11 -19.56
C GLY A 11 30.14 14.69 -19.39
N GLY A 12 29.61 15.35 -20.42
CA GLY A 12 28.24 15.88 -20.41
C GLY A 12 27.18 14.77 -20.39
N ALA A 13 27.36 13.70 -21.18
CA ALA A 13 26.47 12.56 -21.17
C ALA A 13 26.49 11.81 -19.83
N LEU A 14 27.67 11.61 -19.23
CA LEU A 14 27.78 10.96 -17.91
C LEU A 14 27.09 11.78 -16.81
N ALA A 15 27.23 13.11 -16.83
CA ALA A 15 26.59 13.99 -15.85
C ALA A 15 25.05 13.96 -15.96
N ILE A 16 24.50 13.93 -17.18
CA ILE A 16 23.05 13.84 -17.41
C ILE A 16 22.51 12.46 -16.97
N VAL A 17 23.25 11.38 -17.26
CA VAL A 17 22.88 10.03 -16.80
C VAL A 17 22.91 9.93 -15.27
N LEU A 18 23.92 10.51 -14.61
CA LEU A 18 24.02 10.52 -13.15
C LEU A 18 22.95 11.39 -12.47
N LEU A 19 22.61 12.54 -13.07
CA LEU A 19 21.51 13.40 -12.60
C LEU A 19 20.15 12.73 -12.81
N GLY A 20 19.94 12.09 -13.96
CA GLY A 20 18.74 11.31 -14.25
C GLY A 20 18.57 10.14 -13.29
N TRP A 21 19.66 9.42 -12.98
CA TRP A 21 19.64 8.32 -12.00
C TRP A 21 19.30 8.80 -10.59
N ARG A 22 19.94 9.88 -10.11
CA ARG A 22 19.66 10.45 -8.78
C ARG A 22 18.24 11.02 -8.66
N GLY A 23 17.75 11.68 -9.70
CA GLY A 23 16.37 12.17 -9.75
C GLY A 23 15.34 11.04 -9.75
N TYR A 24 15.59 9.99 -10.54
CA TYR A 24 14.75 8.79 -10.57
C TYR A 24 14.68 8.09 -9.21
N ASP A 25 15.81 8.02 -8.50
CA ASP A 25 15.89 7.36 -7.20
C ASP A 25 15.21 8.14 -6.07
N ALA A 26 15.27 9.47 -6.12
CA ALA A 26 14.55 10.35 -5.21
C ALA A 26 13.02 10.21 -5.37
N VAL A 27 12.52 10.20 -6.62
CA VAL A 27 11.07 10.04 -6.91
C VAL A 27 10.54 8.72 -6.37
N LYS A 28 11.28 7.61 -6.57
CA LYS A 28 10.88 6.30 -6.01
C LYS A 28 10.81 6.31 -4.49
N THR A 29 11.74 7.02 -3.84
CA THR A 29 11.80 7.10 -2.38
C THR A 29 10.61 7.88 -1.81
N VAL A 30 10.24 9.00 -2.44
CA VAL A 30 9.06 9.78 -2.04
C VAL A 30 7.79 8.94 -2.20
N LYS A 31 7.61 8.28 -3.35
CA LYS A 31 6.43 7.43 -3.58
C LYS A 31 6.35 6.28 -2.56
N LEU A 32 7.44 5.56 -2.30
CA LEU A 32 7.42 4.50 -1.30
C LEU A 32 7.08 5.01 0.11
N LYS A 33 7.52 6.22 0.46
CA LYS A 33 7.14 6.86 1.72
C LYS A 33 5.63 7.12 1.79
N GLU A 34 5.04 7.68 0.73
CA GLU A 34 3.59 7.88 0.63
C GLU A 34 2.82 6.56 0.77
N PHE A 35 3.28 5.50 0.12
CA PHE A 35 2.67 4.16 0.28
C PHE A 35 2.67 3.72 1.74
N VAL A 36 3.82 3.81 2.42
CA VAL A 36 3.97 3.40 3.82
C VAL A 36 3.11 4.24 4.76
N GLU A 37 3.04 5.55 4.56
CA GLU A 37 2.19 6.45 5.36
C GLU A 37 0.72 6.04 5.27
N HIS A 38 0.21 5.78 4.06
CA HIS A 38 -1.17 5.35 3.87
C HIS A 38 -1.43 3.92 4.35
N TYR A 39 -0.45 3.03 4.21
CA TYR A 39 -0.52 1.69 4.79
C TYR A 39 -0.61 1.74 6.31
N ASN A 40 0.13 2.64 6.98
CA ASN A 40 0.05 2.82 8.43
C ASN A 40 -1.31 3.38 8.88
N VAL A 41 -1.93 4.25 8.09
CA VAL A 41 -3.32 4.68 8.34
C VAL A 41 -4.29 3.50 8.23
N PHE A 42 -4.12 2.68 7.20
CA PHE A 42 -4.93 1.47 7.00
C PHE A 42 -4.80 0.49 8.17
N ILE A 43 -3.58 0.11 8.58
CA ILE A 43 -3.39 -0.89 9.63
C ILE A 43 -3.94 -0.42 10.99
N ASN A 44 -3.84 0.87 11.31
CA ASN A 44 -4.44 1.42 12.52
C ASN A 44 -5.97 1.30 12.49
N ASN A 45 -6.59 1.62 11.36
CA ASN A 45 -8.05 1.49 11.21
C ASN A 45 -8.50 0.03 11.22
N GLU A 46 -7.73 -0.86 10.58
CA GLU A 46 -7.99 -2.30 10.58
C GLU A 46 -7.87 -2.89 11.98
N ASN A 47 -6.83 -2.55 12.73
CA ASN A 47 -6.67 -3.00 14.11
C ASN A 47 -7.86 -2.59 14.98
N ARG A 48 -8.33 -1.33 14.86
CA ARG A 48 -9.54 -0.86 15.57
C ARG A 48 -10.78 -1.66 15.17
N PHE A 49 -10.93 -1.95 13.89
CA PHE A 49 -12.04 -2.77 13.38
C PHE A 49 -11.98 -4.20 13.91
N LEU A 50 -10.83 -4.86 13.82
CA LEU A 50 -10.64 -6.24 14.30
C LEU A 50 -10.81 -6.35 15.81
N THR A 51 -10.32 -5.37 16.59
CA THR A 51 -10.58 -5.31 18.04
C THR A 51 -12.08 -5.25 18.31
N HIS A 52 -12.82 -4.39 17.61
CA HIS A 52 -14.27 -4.33 17.74
C HIS A 52 -14.93 -5.65 17.37
N LEU A 53 -14.50 -6.33 16.30
CA LEU A 53 -15.06 -7.64 15.93
C LEU A 53 -14.80 -8.71 17.00
N ASN A 54 -13.62 -8.70 17.63
CA ASN A 54 -13.24 -9.65 18.67
C ASN A 54 -14.02 -9.44 19.99
N GLU A 55 -14.47 -8.22 20.27
CA GLU A 55 -15.25 -7.90 21.47
C GLU A 55 -16.74 -8.26 21.33
N ARG A 56 -17.20 -8.54 20.10
CA ARG A 56 -18.60 -8.90 19.84
C ARG A 56 -18.89 -10.34 20.22
N THR A 57 -20.09 -10.54 20.77
CA THR A 57 -20.65 -11.87 21.05
C THR A 57 -21.72 -12.30 20.03
N ASP A 58 -22.01 -11.44 19.05
CA ASP A 58 -23.10 -11.58 18.10
C ASP A 58 -22.69 -11.27 16.64
N PHE A 59 -23.46 -11.82 15.70
CA PHE A 59 -23.40 -11.47 14.28
C PHE A 59 -24.50 -10.47 13.93
N GLY A 60 -24.29 -9.66 12.90
CA GLY A 60 -25.23 -8.62 12.49
C GLY A 60 -24.55 -7.35 12.00
N SER A 61 -25.28 -6.24 11.99
CA SER A 61 -24.76 -4.96 11.52
C SER A 61 -23.52 -4.52 12.30
N VAL A 62 -22.51 -3.99 11.60
CA VAL A 62 -21.35 -3.35 12.23
C VAL A 62 -21.62 -1.85 12.23
N PRO A 63 -21.41 -1.12 13.35
CA PRO A 63 -21.61 0.31 13.38
C PRO A 63 -20.80 1.04 12.30
N GLU A 64 -21.43 2.01 11.65
CA GLU A 64 -20.80 2.78 10.56
C GLU A 64 -19.49 3.44 11.02
N ALA A 65 -19.44 3.96 12.24
CA ALA A 65 -18.24 4.57 12.83
C ALA A 65 -17.05 3.61 12.94
N VAL A 66 -17.29 2.29 13.00
CA VAL A 66 -16.24 1.26 13.02
C VAL A 66 -15.90 0.81 11.60
N MET A 67 -16.91 0.65 10.74
CA MET A 67 -16.75 0.14 9.37
C MET A 67 -16.11 1.18 8.42
N MET A 68 -16.56 2.43 8.48
CA MET A 68 -16.18 3.47 7.52
C MET A 68 -14.67 3.73 7.47
N PRO A 69 -13.93 3.85 8.58
CA PRO A 69 -12.49 4.14 8.54
C PRO A 69 -11.68 3.05 7.82
N VAL A 70 -11.93 1.78 8.16
CA VAL A 70 -11.22 0.64 7.53
C VAL A 70 -11.63 0.49 6.07
N ARG A 71 -12.91 0.63 5.74
CA ARG A 71 -13.42 0.56 4.35
C ARG A 71 -12.80 1.66 3.49
N HIS A 72 -12.80 2.89 3.98
CA HIS A 72 -12.28 4.04 3.24
C HIS A 72 -10.77 3.93 3.04
N SER A 73 -10.01 3.58 4.08
CA SER A 73 -8.55 3.41 3.95
C SER A 73 -8.17 2.24 3.03
N ALA A 74 -8.87 1.10 3.09
CA ALA A 74 -8.68 0.00 2.14
C ALA A 74 -9.01 0.43 0.69
N GLY A 75 -10.09 1.20 0.50
CA GLY A 75 -10.48 1.74 -0.80
C GLY A 75 -9.47 2.75 -1.34
N PHE A 76 -8.90 3.59 -0.47
CA PHE A 76 -7.83 4.51 -0.82
C PHE A 76 -6.57 3.75 -1.28
N MET A 77 -6.16 2.72 -0.52
CA MET A 77 -5.00 1.90 -0.89
C MET A 77 -5.16 1.27 -2.28
N ALA A 78 -6.36 0.78 -2.62
CA ALA A 78 -6.64 0.14 -3.90
C ALA A 78 -6.70 1.11 -5.08
N ASN A 79 -7.30 2.29 -4.90
CA ASN A 79 -7.76 3.12 -6.03
C ASN A 79 -7.06 4.47 -6.17
N SER A 80 -6.26 4.90 -5.19
CA SER A 80 -5.61 6.22 -5.26
C SER A 80 -4.42 6.18 -6.23
N ASP A 81 -4.37 7.15 -7.14
CA ASP A 81 -3.18 7.44 -7.97
C ASP A 81 -2.15 8.32 -7.20
N ARG A 82 -2.53 8.85 -6.04
CA ARG A 82 -1.73 9.75 -5.19
C ARG A 82 -1.54 9.13 -3.82
N GLY A 83 -0.66 8.14 -3.71
CA GLY A 83 -0.50 7.32 -2.51
C GLY A 83 -1.04 5.89 -2.71
N GLY A 84 -1.02 5.09 -1.65
CA GLY A 84 -1.49 3.71 -1.72
C GLY A 84 -0.67 2.85 -2.69
N CYS A 85 -1.29 1.83 -3.28
CA CYS A 85 -0.58 0.84 -4.10
C CYS A 85 0.11 1.43 -5.33
N HIS A 86 -0.41 2.50 -5.95
CA HIS A 86 0.18 3.14 -7.13
C HIS A 86 1.49 3.88 -6.83
N SER A 87 1.81 4.08 -5.55
CA SER A 87 3.11 4.60 -5.14
C SER A 87 4.19 3.50 -5.03
N ILE A 88 3.86 2.23 -5.27
CA ILE A 88 4.85 1.16 -5.41
C ILE A 88 5.46 1.24 -6.82
N PRO A 89 6.79 1.42 -6.97
CA PRO A 89 7.44 1.63 -8.26
C PRO A 89 7.73 0.33 -9.03
N ASP A 90 7.11 -0.78 -8.63
CA ASP A 90 7.27 -2.09 -9.22
C ASP A 90 5.91 -2.60 -9.68
N ASP A 91 5.74 -2.81 -10.99
CA ASP A 91 4.43 -3.06 -11.59
C ASP A 91 3.78 -4.36 -11.10
N ALA A 92 4.59 -5.40 -10.84
CA ALA A 92 4.09 -6.67 -10.32
C ALA A 92 3.55 -6.50 -8.88
N LEU A 93 4.33 -5.88 -7.99
CA LEU A 93 3.89 -5.62 -6.63
C LEU A 93 2.74 -4.60 -6.57
N LEU A 94 2.72 -3.61 -7.46
CA LEU A 94 1.60 -2.68 -7.60
C LEU A 94 0.33 -3.46 -7.94
N ALA A 95 0.35 -4.29 -8.98
CA ALA A 95 -0.82 -5.06 -9.39
C ALA A 95 -1.29 -6.02 -8.29
N GLU A 96 -0.35 -6.67 -7.59
CA GLU A 96 -0.67 -7.55 -6.46
C GLU A 96 -1.28 -6.78 -5.28
N CYS A 97 -0.71 -5.62 -4.94
CA CYS A 97 -1.20 -4.72 -3.91
C CYS A 97 -2.63 -4.27 -4.22
N THR A 98 -2.85 -3.72 -5.43
CA THR A 98 -4.17 -3.25 -5.86
C THR A 98 -5.17 -4.39 -5.83
N SER A 99 -4.82 -5.59 -6.32
CA SER A 99 -5.71 -6.75 -6.27
C SER A 99 -6.07 -7.15 -4.84
N ALA A 100 -5.10 -7.16 -3.91
CA ALA A 100 -5.33 -7.51 -2.52
C ALA A 100 -6.27 -6.51 -1.84
N PHE A 101 -6.00 -5.21 -1.98
CA PHE A 101 -6.83 -4.16 -1.38
C PHE A 101 -8.20 -4.03 -2.02
N SER A 102 -8.35 -4.23 -3.34
CA SER A 102 -9.68 -4.25 -3.98
C SER A 102 -10.53 -5.40 -3.46
N LYS A 103 -9.94 -6.59 -3.29
CA LYS A 103 -10.65 -7.75 -2.71
C LYS A 103 -11.04 -7.50 -1.26
N TYR A 104 -10.15 -6.94 -0.46
CA TYR A 104 -10.45 -6.62 0.93
C TYR A 104 -11.54 -5.55 1.04
N HIS A 105 -11.43 -4.47 0.27
CA HIS A 105 -12.44 -3.41 0.21
C HIS A 105 -13.82 -3.95 -0.16
N ARG A 106 -13.89 -4.90 -1.09
CA ARG A 106 -15.15 -5.56 -1.45
C ARG A 106 -15.76 -6.35 -0.29
N VAL A 107 -14.96 -7.12 0.44
CA VAL A 107 -15.43 -7.84 1.64
C VAL A 107 -15.98 -6.86 2.68
N LEU A 108 -15.29 -5.74 2.91
CA LEU A 108 -15.77 -4.70 3.83
C LEU A 108 -17.10 -4.08 3.38
N GLN A 109 -17.29 -3.84 2.07
CA GLN A 109 -18.58 -3.40 1.52
C GLN A 109 -19.69 -4.45 1.71
N GLU A 110 -19.36 -5.73 1.63
CA GLU A 110 -20.32 -6.82 1.86
C GLU A 110 -20.73 -6.87 3.34
N VAL A 111 -19.78 -6.73 4.27
CA VAL A 111 -20.08 -6.64 5.71
C VAL A 111 -20.91 -5.39 6.04
N GLU A 112 -20.60 -4.24 5.43
CA GLU A 112 -21.37 -3.00 5.60
C GLU A 112 -22.83 -3.17 5.16
N LYS A 113 -23.06 -3.81 4.01
CA LYS A 113 -24.40 -3.96 3.42
C LYS A 113 -25.23 -5.09 4.04
N GLN A 114 -24.59 -6.20 4.36
CA GLN A 114 -25.27 -7.46 4.70
C GLN A 114 -25.08 -7.83 6.18
N GLY A 115 -24.26 -7.08 6.92
CA GLY A 115 -23.85 -7.42 8.27
C GLY A 115 -22.73 -8.45 8.30
N LEU A 116 -22.13 -8.61 9.47
CA LEU A 116 -21.13 -9.63 9.76
C LEU A 116 -21.81 -10.97 10.01
N ASP A 117 -21.28 -12.02 9.41
CA ASP A 117 -21.53 -13.42 9.76
C ASP A 117 -20.19 -14.18 9.80
N GLU A 118 -20.23 -15.46 10.14
CA GLU A 118 -19.03 -16.29 10.24
C GLU A 118 -18.23 -16.34 8.92
N ALA A 119 -18.92 -16.48 7.78
CA ALA A 119 -18.28 -16.57 6.48
C ALA A 119 -17.59 -15.25 6.11
N ARG A 120 -18.23 -14.11 6.38
CA ARG A 120 -17.65 -12.79 6.13
C ARG A 120 -16.53 -12.47 7.12
N LEU A 121 -16.64 -12.88 8.39
CA LEU A 121 -15.55 -12.73 9.37
C LEU A 121 -14.30 -13.48 8.91
N LYS A 122 -14.46 -14.73 8.47
CA LYS A 122 -13.35 -15.51 7.90
C LYS A 122 -12.73 -14.80 6.69
N GLN A 123 -13.56 -14.29 5.79
CA GLN A 123 -13.07 -13.52 4.64
C GLN A 123 -12.33 -12.25 5.05
N VAL A 124 -12.81 -11.51 6.05
CA VAL A 124 -12.12 -10.32 6.58
C VAL A 124 -10.71 -10.69 7.03
N VAL A 125 -10.58 -11.73 7.86
CA VAL A 125 -9.28 -12.15 8.41
C VAL A 125 -8.33 -12.66 7.32
N GLU A 126 -8.81 -13.51 6.41
CA GLU A 126 -7.98 -14.06 5.33
C GLU A 126 -7.50 -12.97 4.35
N ARG A 127 -8.39 -12.03 3.99
CA ARG A 127 -8.06 -10.94 3.07
C ARG A 127 -7.20 -9.86 3.73
N GLY A 128 -7.41 -9.55 5.01
CA GLY A 128 -6.52 -8.69 5.79
C GLY A 128 -5.12 -9.29 5.92
N THR A 129 -5.01 -10.58 6.19
CA THR A 129 -3.69 -11.28 6.18
C THR A 129 -2.98 -11.12 4.83
N ARG A 130 -3.74 -11.17 3.72
CA ARG A 130 -3.18 -10.97 2.38
C ARG A 130 -2.66 -9.54 2.17
N THR A 131 -3.39 -8.51 2.61
CA THR A 131 -2.91 -7.10 2.50
C THR A 131 -1.67 -6.88 3.36
N HIS A 132 -1.58 -7.49 4.55
CA HIS A 132 -0.37 -7.46 5.38
C HIS A 132 0.83 -8.13 4.73
N SER A 133 0.63 -9.22 3.97
CA SER A 133 1.76 -9.83 3.25
C SER A 133 2.41 -8.89 2.22
N ILE A 134 1.67 -7.92 1.68
CA ILE A 134 2.18 -6.97 0.69
C ILE A 134 3.23 -6.05 1.31
N ILE A 135 2.99 -5.53 2.52
CA ILE A 135 3.98 -4.62 3.14
C ILE A 135 5.31 -5.33 3.39
N THR A 136 5.28 -6.61 3.77
CA THR A 136 6.48 -7.44 3.93
C THR A 136 7.22 -7.62 2.61
N GLN A 137 6.50 -7.87 1.51
CA GLN A 137 7.11 -7.99 0.18
C GLN A 137 7.73 -6.66 -0.30
N VAL A 138 7.03 -5.54 -0.07
CA VAL A 138 7.53 -4.20 -0.40
C VAL A 138 8.77 -3.87 0.44
N ALA A 139 8.76 -4.17 1.74
CA ALA A 139 9.91 -3.98 2.62
C ALA A 139 11.11 -4.84 2.20
N ALA A 140 10.88 -6.11 1.81
CA ALA A 140 11.93 -7.00 1.33
C ALA A 140 12.57 -6.50 0.02
N LYS A 141 11.77 -5.91 -0.89
CA LYS A 141 12.24 -5.38 -2.17
C LYS A 141 12.87 -3.99 -2.05
N PHE A 142 12.49 -3.21 -1.04
CA PHE A 142 12.98 -1.85 -0.80
C PHE A 142 13.45 -1.63 0.66
N PRO A 143 14.44 -2.42 1.13
CA PRO A 143 14.78 -2.53 2.55
C PRO A 143 15.34 -1.25 3.18
N SER A 144 15.89 -0.33 2.38
CA SER A 144 16.41 0.98 2.85
C SER A 144 15.40 2.13 2.77
N ARG A 145 14.16 1.87 2.32
CA ARG A 145 13.16 2.91 2.03
C ARG A 145 11.82 2.72 2.73
N VAL A 146 11.64 1.59 3.40
CA VAL A 146 10.38 1.19 4.03
C VAL A 146 10.65 0.93 5.50
N GLN A 147 10.25 1.86 6.37
CA GLN A 147 10.12 1.62 7.81
C GLN A 147 8.63 1.54 8.13
N VAL A 148 8.13 0.31 8.29
CA VAL A 148 6.78 0.06 8.78
C VAL A 148 6.81 0.19 10.29
N GLN A 149 5.76 0.76 10.91
CA GLN A 149 5.61 0.61 12.35
C GLN A 149 5.36 -0.88 12.64
N SER A 150 6.28 -1.52 13.36
CA SER A 150 6.05 -2.86 13.89
C SER A 150 4.91 -2.77 14.91
N ASN A 151 3.96 -3.70 14.81
CA ASN A 151 2.96 -3.95 15.85
C ASN A 151 3.63 -4.23 17.20
#